data_AF-K7FQR0-F1
#
_entry.id   AF-K7FQR0-F1
#
_cell.length_a   1.000
_cell.length_b   1.000
_cell.length_c   1.000
_cell.angle_alpha   90.00
_cell.angle_beta   90.00
_cell.angle_gamma   90.00
#
_symmetry.space_group_name_H-M   'P 1'
#
loop_
_entity.id
_entity.type
_entity.pdbx_description
1 polymer ?
#
loop_
_entity_poly.entity_id
_entity_poly.type
_entity_poly.pdbx_seq_one_letter_code
_entity_poly.pdbx_strand_id
1 'polypeptide(L)'
;EPSSRLWKLLSRIVSWSYGAYLLFFTEYPFFHDPPCWEKGMAVPRDIAVAYLLQGSFYGHSIYATVYMDTWRKDSVVMLVHHVVTLTLIVFSYAFRFHNVGILVLFLHDISDVQLEFTKLNVYFKHRGGIYHRLNDVISNLGFLTFSVSW
;
A
#
# COMPACT_ATOMS: atom_id res chain seq x y z
N GLU A 1 -19.97 9.27 -1.76
CA GLU A 1 -20.18 9.66 -3.17
C GLU A 1 -19.18 8.94 -4.08
N PRO A 2 -19.36 8.90 -5.42
CA PRO A 2 -18.35 8.38 -6.35
C PRO A 2 -17.03 9.17 -6.29
N SER A 3 -17.13 10.50 -6.16
CA SER A 3 -16.02 11.45 -6.05
C SER A 3 -15.10 11.10 -4.87
N SER A 4 -15.68 10.80 -3.71
CA SER A 4 -14.91 10.47 -2.51
C SER A 4 -14.16 9.13 -2.60
N ARG A 5 -14.67 8.15 -3.35
CA ARG A 5 -13.96 6.88 -3.61
C ARG A 5 -12.88 7.01 -4.67
N LEU A 6 -13.12 7.81 -5.70
CA LEU A 6 -12.11 8.08 -6.72
C LEU A 6 -10.90 8.79 -6.11
N TRP A 7 -11.13 9.77 -5.23
CA TRP A 7 -10.06 10.46 -4.49
C TRP A 7 -9.20 9.50 -3.65
N LYS A 8 -9.83 8.54 -2.96
CA LYS A 8 -9.13 7.50 -2.18
C LYS A 8 -8.30 6.56 -3.07
N LEU A 9 -8.83 6.17 -4.23
CA LEU A 9 -8.09 5.35 -5.19
C LEU A 9 -6.89 6.11 -5.74
N LEU A 10 -7.08 7.36 -6.17
CA LEU A 10 -6.00 8.18 -6.74
C LEU A 10 -4.88 8.42 -5.73
N SER A 11 -5.22 8.77 -4.48
CA SER A 11 -4.22 8.94 -3.42
C SER A 11 -3.44 7.65 -3.12
N ARG A 12 -4.08 6.48 -3.14
CA ARG A 12 -3.40 5.18 -3.00
C ARG A 12 -2.52 4.83 -4.19
N ILE A 13 -2.96 5.08 -5.43
CA ILE A 13 -2.14 4.85 -6.63
C ILE A 13 -0.91 5.76 -6.65
N VAL A 14 -1.04 7.02 -6.23
CA VAL A 14 0.08 7.96 -6.14
C VAL A 14 1.09 7.49 -5.09
N SER A 15 0.61 7.04 -3.92
CA SER A 15 1.49 6.50 -2.87
C SER A 15 2.21 5.23 -3.32
N TRP A 16 1.51 4.30 -3.97
CA TRP A 16 2.08 3.08 -4.51
C TRP A 16 3.11 3.37 -5.60
N SER A 17 2.80 4.28 -6.54
CA SER A 17 3.71 4.70 -7.60
C SER A 17 4.98 5.34 -7.05
N TYR A 18 4.88 6.07 -5.94
CA TYR A 18 6.04 6.64 -5.25
C TYR A 18 6.91 5.54 -4.62
N GLY A 19 6.30 4.53 -3.99
CA GLY A 19 7.02 3.34 -3.50
C GLY A 19 7.69 2.54 -4.63
N ALA A 20 7.02 2.40 -5.77
CA ALA A 20 7.56 1.78 -6.97
C ALA A 20 8.75 2.56 -7.54
N TYR A 21 8.63 3.89 -7.62
CA TYR A 21 9.71 4.76 -8.06
C TYR A 21 10.96 4.59 -7.17
N LEU A 22 10.77 4.54 -5.86
CA LEU A 22 11.87 4.31 -4.92
C LEU A 22 12.54 2.94 -5.09
N LEU A 23 11.81 1.91 -5.52
CA LEU A 23 12.36 0.58 -5.77
C LEU A 23 13.08 0.45 -7.10
N PHE A 24 12.51 0.99 -8.17
CA PHE A 24 12.98 0.74 -9.54
C PHE A 24 13.90 1.84 -10.09
N PHE A 25 13.78 3.07 -9.62
CA PHE A 25 14.54 4.22 -10.17
C PHE A 25 15.63 4.73 -9.25
N THR A 26 15.65 4.30 -7.98
CA THR A 26 16.78 4.61 -7.09
C THR A 26 17.84 3.53 -7.25
N GLU A 27 19.03 3.91 -7.71
CA GLU A 27 20.19 3.01 -7.85
C GLU A 27 20.79 2.61 -6.48
N TYR A 28 20.00 2.03 -5.60
CA TYR A 28 20.56 1.30 -4.46
C TYR A 28 20.92 -0.11 -4.94
N PRO A 29 22.09 -0.65 -4.56
CA PRO A 29 22.47 -2.03 -4.88
C PRO A 29 21.63 -2.99 -4.03
N PHE A 30 20.35 -3.15 -4.39
CA PHE A 30 19.37 -3.98 -3.66
C PHE A 30 19.73 -5.46 -3.68
N PHE A 31 20.36 -5.92 -4.77
CA PHE A 31 20.70 -7.32 -5.03
C PHE A 31 22.20 -7.62 -5.06
N HIS A 32 23.05 -6.59 -5.17
CA HIS A 32 24.47 -6.81 -5.48
C HIS A 32 25.40 -6.72 -4.26
N ASP A 33 25.10 -5.89 -3.24
CA ASP A 33 25.86 -5.84 -1.99
C ASP A 33 25.00 -5.26 -0.85
N PRO A 34 24.41 -6.06 0.06
CA PRO A 34 23.75 -5.51 1.23
C PRO A 34 24.81 -5.01 2.22
N PRO A 35 24.84 -3.72 2.60
CA PRO A 35 25.67 -3.22 3.71
C PRO A 35 25.04 -3.63 5.06
N CYS A 36 24.57 -4.88 5.16
CA CYS A 36 23.86 -5.40 6.32
C CYS A 36 24.77 -5.53 7.54
N TRP A 37 26.09 -5.56 7.35
CA TRP A 37 27.06 -5.84 8.42
C TRP A 37 28.12 -4.77 8.66
N GLU A 38 28.18 -3.69 7.88
CA GLU A 38 29.07 -2.56 8.23
C GLU A 38 28.44 -1.69 9.32
N LYS A 39 28.74 -2.03 10.57
CA LYS A 39 28.52 -1.20 11.76
C LYS A 39 29.33 0.11 11.59
N GLY A 40 28.70 1.17 11.11
CA GLY A 40 29.32 2.50 11.03
C GLY A 40 28.79 3.44 9.94
N MET A 41 28.15 2.91 8.89
CA MET A 41 27.61 3.74 7.81
C MET A 41 26.26 4.35 8.21
N ALA A 42 26.19 5.68 8.28
CA ALA A 42 24.95 6.41 8.53
C ALA A 42 23.93 6.10 7.43
N VAL A 43 22.66 5.88 7.81
CA VAL A 43 21.57 5.68 6.85
C VAL A 43 21.52 6.90 5.91
N PRO A 44 21.60 6.71 4.58
CA PRO A 44 21.44 7.78 3.61
C PRO A 44 20.15 8.58 3.91
N ARG A 45 20.27 9.91 3.95
CA ARG A 45 19.13 10.80 4.30
C ARG A 45 17.92 10.56 3.42
N ASP A 46 18.13 10.17 2.17
CA ASP A 46 17.07 9.88 1.21
C ASP A 46 16.22 8.67 1.63
N ILE A 47 16.84 7.62 2.18
CA ILE A 47 16.13 6.45 2.72
C ILE A 47 15.36 6.85 3.98
N ALA A 48 15.96 7.65 4.87
CA ALA A 48 15.28 8.11 6.08
C ALA A 48 14.05 8.97 5.75
N VAL A 49 14.16 9.87 4.77
CA VAL A 49 13.03 10.68 4.27
C VAL A 49 11.95 9.81 3.63
N ALA A 50 12.33 8.82 2.81
CA ALA A 50 11.38 7.87 2.23
C ALA A 50 10.61 7.09 3.30
N TYR A 51 11.31 6.56 4.32
CA TYR A 51 10.69 5.85 5.44
C TYR A 51 9.76 6.77 6.26
N LEU A 52 10.16 8.02 6.51
CA LEU A 52 9.33 9.01 7.20
C LEU A 52 8.09 9.38 6.39
N LEU A 53 8.21 9.59 5.08
CA LEU A 53 7.10 9.88 4.19
C LEU A 53 6.13 8.70 4.12
N GLN A 54 6.64 7.48 3.95
CA GLN A 54 5.83 6.26 3.91
C GLN A 54 5.13 6.02 5.25
N GLY A 55 5.86 6.15 6.37
CA GLY A 55 5.32 6.04 7.72
C GLY A 55 4.24 7.09 8.01
N SER A 56 4.46 8.33 7.55
CA SER A 56 3.47 9.42 7.68
C SER A 56 2.21 9.12 6.88
N PHE A 57 2.33 8.54 5.69
CA PHE A 57 1.19 8.14 4.87
C PHE A 57 0.37 7.01 5.53
N TYR A 58 1.03 5.96 6.04
CA TYR A 58 0.34 4.89 6.79
C TYR A 58 -0.30 5.42 8.07
N GLY A 59 0.40 6.28 8.81
CA GLY A 59 -0.15 6.94 10.00
C GLY A 59 -1.38 7.79 9.68
N HIS A 60 -1.35 8.55 8.58
CA HIS A 60 -2.50 9.31 8.11
C HIS A 60 -3.65 8.40 7.66
N SER A 61 -3.37 7.27 6.98
CA SER A 61 -4.37 6.27 6.60
C SER A 61 -5.06 5.65 7.82
N ILE A 62 -4.29 5.32 8.87
CA ILE A 62 -4.83 4.83 10.15
C ILE A 62 -5.71 5.90 10.80
N TYR A 63 -5.23 7.15 10.90
CA TYR A 63 -5.99 8.26 11.47
C TYR A 63 -7.32 8.48 10.72
N ALA A 64 -7.27 8.52 9.38
CA ALA A 64 -8.46 8.65 8.54
C ALA A 64 -9.43 7.47 8.74
N THR A 65 -8.91 6.25 8.85
CA THR A 65 -9.72 5.04 9.08
C THR A 65 -10.42 5.06 10.44
N VAL A 66 -9.74 5.53 11.50
CA VAL A 66 -10.27 5.56 12.86
C VAL A 66 -11.29 6.69 13.07
N TYR A 67 -10.99 7.89 12.57
CA TYR A 67 -11.73 9.11 12.92
C TYR A 67 -12.61 9.68 11.82
N MET A 68 -12.27 9.46 10.54
CA MET A 68 -13.00 10.07 9.41
C MET A 68 -13.92 9.08 8.71
N ASP A 69 -13.57 7.80 8.69
CA ASP A 69 -14.35 6.77 8.02
C ASP A 69 -15.42 6.13 8.91
N THR A 70 -16.53 5.77 8.28
CA THR A 70 -17.61 5.02 8.94
C THR A 70 -17.15 3.59 9.22
N TRP A 71 -17.18 3.21 10.49
CA TRP A 71 -16.73 1.89 10.94
C TRP A 71 -17.54 0.77 10.28
N ARG A 72 -16.82 -0.14 9.62
CA ARG A 72 -17.35 -1.35 9.01
C ARG A 72 -16.50 -2.55 9.43
N LYS A 73 -17.01 -3.77 9.27
CA LYS A 73 -16.27 -4.98 9.64
C LYS A 73 -14.93 -5.09 8.91
N ASP A 74 -14.87 -4.62 7.67
CA ASP A 74 -13.64 -4.58 6.85
C ASP A 74 -12.63 -3.52 7.35
N SER A 75 -13.09 -2.49 8.08
CA SER A 75 -12.22 -1.41 8.59
C SER A 75 -11.21 -1.93 9.63
N VAL A 76 -11.60 -2.90 10.46
CA VAL A 76 -10.71 -3.51 11.47
C VAL A 76 -9.59 -4.28 10.80
N VAL A 77 -9.93 -5.06 9.77
CA VAL A 77 -8.96 -5.87 9.01
C VAL A 77 -7.93 -4.96 8.33
N MET A 78 -8.39 -3.87 7.68
CA MET A 78 -7.50 -2.88 7.06
C MET A 78 -6.65 -2.13 8.08
N LEU A 79 -7.20 -1.82 9.26
CA LEU A 79 -6.46 -1.18 10.34
C LEU A 79 -5.34 -2.08 10.86
N VAL A 80 -5.63 -3.35 11.12
CA VAL A 80 -4.64 -4.34 11.55
C VAL A 80 -3.56 -4.49 10.48
N HIS A 81 -3.94 -4.56 9.20
CA HIS A 81 -2.99 -4.59 8.09
C HIS A 81 -2.03 -3.38 8.12
N HIS A 82 -2.56 -2.15 8.26
CA HIS A 82 -1.74 -0.94 8.34
C HIS A 82 -0.85 -0.88 9.59
N VAL A 83 -1.30 -1.41 10.72
CA VAL A 83 -0.50 -1.50 11.95
C VAL A 83 0.64 -2.51 11.78
N VAL A 84 0.36 -3.65 11.13
CA VAL A 84 1.37 -4.66 10.81
C VAL A 84 2.41 -4.08 9.86
N THR A 85 2.02 -3.43 8.76
CA THR A 85 2.98 -2.79 7.84
C THR A 85 3.83 -1.73 8.51
N LEU A 86 3.23 -0.87 9.35
CA LEU A 86 3.96 0.14 10.12
C LEU A 86 4.97 -0.51 11.09
N THR A 87 4.57 -1.60 11.74
CA THR A 87 5.45 -2.35 12.65
C THR A 87 6.62 -2.97 11.87
N LEU A 88 6.36 -3.55 10.70
CA LEU A 88 7.41 -4.09 9.81
C LEU A 88 8.35 -3.00 9.30
N ILE A 89 7.85 -1.79 9.00
CA ILE A 89 8.67 -0.62 8.64
C ILE A 89 9.63 -0.27 9.78
N VAL A 90 9.10 -0.14 11.00
CA VAL A 90 9.90 0.23 12.18
C VAL A 90 10.95 -0.83 12.49
N PHE A 91 10.58 -2.12 12.44
CA PHE A 91 11.53 -3.21 12.63
C PHE A 91 12.58 -3.27 11.51
N SER A 92 12.18 -3.11 10.25
CA SER A 92 13.10 -3.02 9.11
C SER A 92 14.12 -1.90 9.29
N TYR A 93 13.67 -0.73 9.75
CA TYR A 93 14.53 0.41 10.04
C TYR A 93 15.49 0.12 11.22
N ALA A 94 14.99 -0.45 12.32
CA ALA A 94 15.78 -0.77 13.52
C ALA A 94 16.87 -1.81 13.25
N PHE A 95 16.57 -2.83 12.45
CA PHE A 95 17.50 -3.91 12.11
C PHE A 95 18.33 -3.67 10.84
N ARG A 96 18.19 -2.49 10.20
CA ARG A 96 18.86 -2.11 8.95
C ARG A 96 18.55 -3.01 7.74
N PHE A 97 17.38 -3.66 7.74
CA PHE A 97 16.89 -4.49 6.63
C PHE A 97 16.13 -3.68 5.57
N HIS A 98 16.68 -2.54 5.18
CA HIS A 98 16.00 -1.54 4.34
C HIS A 98 15.45 -2.12 3.04
N ASN A 99 16.21 -3.03 2.41
CA ASN A 99 15.87 -3.65 1.12
C ASN A 99 14.65 -4.57 1.21
N VAL A 100 14.62 -5.43 2.23
CA VAL A 100 13.52 -6.38 2.46
C VAL A 100 12.27 -5.62 2.90
N GLY A 101 12.42 -4.59 3.74
CA GLY A 101 11.31 -3.76 4.19
C GLY A 101 10.58 -3.04 3.05
N ILE A 102 11.32 -2.44 2.10
CA ILE A 102 10.69 -1.74 0.96
C ILE A 102 10.01 -2.73 0.01
N LEU A 103 10.58 -3.91 -0.22
CA LEU A 103 9.94 -4.95 -1.03
C LEU A 103 8.62 -5.43 -0.42
N VAL A 104 8.62 -5.72 0.89
CA VAL A 104 7.41 -6.13 1.61
C VAL A 104 6.35 -5.04 1.59
N LEU A 105 6.75 -3.78 1.73
CA LEU A 105 5.86 -2.63 1.62
C LEU A 105 5.20 -2.54 0.25
N PHE A 106 5.97 -2.62 -0.83
CA PHE A 106 5.45 -2.57 -2.18
C PHE A 106 4.46 -3.71 -2.46
N LEU A 107 4.76 -4.92 -1.99
CA LEU A 107 3.88 -6.08 -2.12
C LEU A 107 2.61 -5.98 -1.26
N HIS A 108 2.65 -5.29 -0.12
CA HIS A 108 1.44 -5.04 0.67
C HIS A 108 0.56 -3.96 0.03
N ASP A 109 1.19 -2.89 -0.47
CA ASP A 109 0.49 -1.72 -0.99
C ASP A 109 -0.22 -2.00 -2.34
N ILE A 110 0.25 -2.99 -3.12
CA ILE A 110 -0.44 -3.42 -4.35
C ILE A 110 -1.80 -4.08 -4.06
N SER A 111 -1.89 -4.88 -2.99
CA SER A 111 -3.13 -5.55 -2.57
C SER A 111 -4.18 -4.52 -2.16
N ASP A 112 -3.75 -3.46 -1.49
CA ASP A 112 -4.60 -2.34 -1.07
C ASP A 112 -5.17 -1.54 -2.25
N VAL A 113 -4.36 -1.26 -3.27
CA VAL A 113 -4.80 -0.61 -4.52
C VAL A 113 -5.82 -1.51 -5.24
N GLN A 114 -5.57 -2.81 -5.30
CA GLN A 114 -6.44 -3.77 -5.97
C GLN A 114 -7.80 -3.91 -5.27
N LEU A 115 -7.82 -3.85 -3.93
CA LEU A 115 -9.04 -3.90 -3.13
C LEU A 115 -9.94 -2.69 -3.41
N GLU A 116 -9.38 -1.47 -3.40
CA GLU A 116 -10.11 -0.24 -3.71
C GLU A 116 -10.58 -0.18 -5.18
N PHE A 117 -9.74 -0.66 -6.11
CA PHE A 117 -10.12 -0.79 -7.52
C PHE A 117 -11.29 -1.76 -7.72
N THR A 118 -11.28 -2.90 -7.05
CA THR A 118 -12.36 -3.90 -7.10
C THR A 118 -13.67 -3.32 -6.54
N LYS A 119 -13.62 -2.62 -5.40
CA LYS A 119 -14.79 -1.94 -4.81
C LYS A 119 -15.39 -0.88 -5.73
N LEU A 120 -14.56 -0.15 -6.47
CA LEU A 120 -15.02 0.82 -7.48
C LEU A 120 -15.72 0.12 -8.65
N ASN A 121 -15.14 -0.97 -9.18
CA ASN A 121 -15.75 -1.75 -10.26
C ASN A 121 -17.09 -2.38 -9.85
N VAL A 122 -17.21 -2.92 -8.64
CA VAL A 122 -18.49 -3.43 -8.10
C VAL A 122 -19.53 -2.31 -7.98
N TYR A 123 -19.12 -1.10 -7.61
CA TYR A 123 -20.03 0.04 -7.55
C TYR A 123 -20.51 0.50 -8.93
N PHE A 124 -19.63 0.49 -9.93
CA PHE A 124 -20.02 0.74 -11.32
C PHE A 124 -20.90 -0.36 -11.89
N LYS A 125 -20.72 -1.62 -11.49
CA LYS A 125 -21.63 -2.74 -11.81
C LYS A 125 -23.06 -2.49 -11.33
N HIS A 126 -23.25 -1.92 -10.14
CA HIS A 126 -24.59 -1.68 -9.57
C HIS A 126 -25.18 -0.29 -9.92
N ARG A 127 -24.46 0.53 -10.71
CA ARG A 127 -24.92 1.87 -11.11
C ARG A 127 -25.83 1.77 -12.34
N GLY A 128 -27.12 2.08 -12.15
CA GLY A 128 -28.06 2.31 -13.25
C GLY A 128 -28.74 1.05 -13.82
N GLY A 129 -28.68 -0.11 -13.16
CA GLY A 129 -29.43 -1.31 -13.57
C GLY A 129 -28.93 -2.00 -14.85
N ILE A 130 -27.87 -1.47 -15.49
CA ILE A 130 -27.28 -2.04 -16.70
C ILE A 130 -26.09 -2.94 -16.30
N TYR A 131 -26.23 -4.23 -16.55
CA TYR A 131 -25.18 -5.23 -16.34
C TYR A 131 -24.04 -5.05 -17.36
N HIS A 132 -22.90 -4.54 -16.89
CA HIS A 132 -21.68 -4.48 -17.70
C HIS A 132 -20.84 -5.73 -17.44
N ARG A 133 -20.83 -6.69 -18.37
CA ARG A 133 -20.04 -7.93 -18.26
C ARG A 133 -18.56 -7.69 -17.98
N LEU A 134 -17.98 -6.62 -18.53
CA LEU A 134 -16.58 -6.27 -18.28
C LEU A 134 -16.30 -5.97 -16.80
N ASN A 135 -17.16 -5.18 -16.15
CA ASN A 135 -17.00 -4.85 -14.73
C ASN A 135 -17.17 -6.08 -13.82
N ASP A 136 -17.98 -7.05 -14.26
CA ASP A 136 -18.17 -8.32 -13.55
C ASP A 136 -16.93 -9.21 -13.62
N VAL A 137 -16.35 -9.36 -14.82
CA VAL A 137 -15.09 -10.10 -15.03
C VAL A 137 -13.94 -9.43 -14.27
N ILE A 138 -13.83 -8.11 -14.34
CA ILE A 138 -12.79 -7.34 -13.62
C ILE A 138 -12.94 -7.47 -12.11
N SER A 139 -14.17 -7.43 -11.58
CA SER A 139 -14.41 -7.56 -10.14
C SER A 139 -14.09 -8.97 -9.63
N ASN A 140 -14.45 -10.01 -10.39
CA ASN A 140 -14.16 -11.40 -10.03
C ASN A 140 -12.66 -11.70 -10.10
N LEU A 141 -11.98 -11.23 -11.16
CA LEU A 141 -10.52 -11.30 -11.25
C LEU A 141 -9.86 -10.58 -10.09
N GLY A 142 -10.26 -9.33 -9.82
CA GLY A 142 -9.72 -8.53 -8.71
C GLY A 142 -9.91 -9.16 -7.34
N PHE A 143 -11.02 -9.85 -7.10
CA PHE A 143 -11.27 -10.61 -5.88
C PHE A 143 -10.41 -11.86 -5.77
N LEU A 144 -10.24 -12.61 -6.88
CA LEU A 144 -9.41 -13.80 -6.93
C LEU A 144 -7.94 -13.46 -6.73
N THR A 145 -7.42 -12.47 -7.45
CA THR A 145 -6.04 -12.02 -7.30
C THR A 145 -5.78 -11.49 -5.90
N PHE A 146 -6.77 -10.85 -5.26
CA PHE A 146 -6.65 -10.32 -3.89
C PHE A 146 -6.59 -11.46 -2.87
N SER A 147 -7.42 -12.49 -3.06
CA SER A 147 -7.43 -13.67 -2.20
C SER A 147 -6.14 -14.49 -2.29
N VAL A 148 -5.40 -14.38 -3.39
CA VAL A 148 -4.11 -15.07 -3.59
C VAL A 148 -2.93 -14.21 -3.12
N SER A 149 -3.05 -12.88 -3.19
CA SER A 149 -1.98 -11.94 -2.84
C SER A 149 -1.97 -11.48 -1.38
N TRP A 150 -3.02 -11.83 -0.61
CA TRP A 150 -3.23 -11.39 0.77
C TRP A 150 -2.95 -12.48 1.79
#